data_AF-A0A829W7E3-F1
#
_entry.id   AF-A0A829W7E3-F1
#
_cell.length_a   1.000
_cell.length_b   1.000
_cell.length_c   1.000
_cell.angle_alpha   90.00
_cell.angle_beta   90.00
_cell.angle_gamma   90.00
#
_symmetry.space_group_name_H-M   'P 1'
#
loop_
_entity.id
_entity.type
_entity.pdbx_description
1 polymer ?
#
loop_
_entity_poly.entity_id
_entity_poly.type
_entity_poly.pdbx_seq_one_letter_code
_entity_poly.pdbx_strand_id
1 'polypeptide(L)'
;MANIESIKQKILQLDAGSFQNLCDSYLYKTGYPSIVSLGGEAGTRKTTLGTPDTYFIASNGKYVFVEYTTQRTNLFAKMRV
;
A
#
# COMPACT_ATOMS: atom_id res chain seq x y z
N MET A 1 10.67 -25.86 -4.12
CA MET A 1 9.58 -25.47 -3.19
C MET A 1 9.92 -24.09 -2.66
N ALA A 2 9.00 -23.13 -2.76
CA ALA A 2 9.20 -21.84 -2.10
C ALA A 2 9.03 -22.05 -0.59
N ASN A 3 10.09 -21.86 0.19
CA ASN A 3 9.95 -21.77 1.65
C ASN A 3 9.43 -20.37 2.02
N ILE A 4 8.82 -20.23 3.19
CA ILE A 4 8.28 -18.96 3.68
C ILE A 4 9.34 -17.84 3.64
N GLU A 5 10.61 -18.20 3.86
CA GLU A 5 11.73 -17.27 3.80
C GLU A 5 11.96 -16.71 2.39
N SER A 6 11.92 -17.54 1.35
CA SER A 6 12.05 -17.10 -0.04
C SER A 6 10.93 -16.13 -0.45
N ILE A 7 9.71 -16.36 0.06
CA ILE A 7 8.57 -15.45 -0.18
C ILE A 7 8.85 -14.08 0.46
N LYS A 8 9.30 -14.05 1.72
CA LYS A 8 9.66 -12.80 2.42
C LYS A 8 10.76 -12.05 1.67
N GLN A 9 11.81 -12.74 1.23
CA GLN A 9 12.91 -12.12 0.49
C GLN A 9 12.43 -11.53 -0.85
N LYS A 10 11.54 -12.22 -1.56
CA LYS A 10 10.96 -11.68 -2.80
C LYS A 10 10.11 -10.44 -2.57
N ILE A 11 9.34 -10.39 -1.47
CA ILE A 11 8.54 -9.21 -1.11
C ILE A 11 9.45 -8.00 -0.84
N LEU A 12 10.58 -8.21 -0.16
CA LEU A 12 11.55 -7.13 0.11
C LEU A 12 12.24 -6.58 -1.14
N GLN A 13 12.26 -7.35 -2.23
CA GLN A 13 12.87 -6.96 -3.51
C GLN A 13 11.89 -6.29 -4.47
N LEU A 14 10.60 -6.18 -4.11
CA LEU A 14 9.61 -5.51 -4.95
C LEU A 14 9.89 -4.01 -5.03
N ASP A 15 9.75 -3.45 -6.23
CA ASP A 15 9.69 -2.00 -6.39
C ASP A 15 8.40 -1.43 -5.79
N ALA A 16 8.35 -0.11 -5.59
CA ALA A 16 7.23 0.55 -4.94
C ALA A 16 5.87 0.24 -5.60
N GLY A 17 5.78 0.19 -6.93
CA GLY A 17 4.52 -0.09 -7.62
C GLY A 17 4.10 -1.56 -7.50
N SER A 18 5.05 -2.49 -7.65
CA SER A 18 4.78 -3.92 -7.44
C SER A 18 4.39 -4.22 -5.99
N PHE A 19 4.97 -3.50 -5.02
CA PHE A 19 4.61 -3.61 -3.61
C PHE A 19 3.20 -3.07 -3.33
N GLN A 20 2.85 -1.91 -3.87
CA GLN A 20 1.48 -1.36 -3.79
C GLN A 20 0.46 -2.37 -4.34
N ASN A 21 0.69 -2.94 -5.53
CA ASN A 21 -0.20 -3.94 -6.13
C ASN A 21 -0.37 -5.21 -5.27
N LEU A 22 0.72 -5.67 -4.64
CA LEU A 22 0.67 -6.79 -3.70
C LEU A 22 -0.20 -6.45 -2.49
N CYS A 23 -0.03 -5.26 -1.92
CA CYS A 23 -0.79 -4.82 -0.76
C CYS A 23 -2.28 -4.60 -1.08
N ASP A 24 -2.60 -3.99 -2.22
CA ASP A 24 -3.97 -3.86 -2.71
C ASP A 24 -4.63 -5.24 -2.88
N SER A 25 -3.93 -6.18 -3.54
CA SER A 25 -4.44 -7.56 -3.70
C SER A 25 -4.66 -8.27 -2.37
N TYR A 26 -3.81 -8.01 -1.37
CA TYR A 26 -3.96 -8.54 -0.02
C TYR A 26 -5.16 -7.93 0.70
N LEU A 27 -5.35 -6.61 0.62
CA LEU A 27 -6.50 -5.93 1.22
C LEU A 27 -7.82 -6.36 0.59
N TYR A 28 -7.85 -6.53 -0.73
CA TYR A 28 -9.01 -7.05 -1.45
C TYR A 28 -9.43 -8.41 -0.88
N LYS A 29 -8.47 -9.32 -0.69
CA LYS A 29 -8.71 -10.65 -0.13
C LYS A 29 -9.08 -10.66 1.35
N THR A 30 -8.68 -9.64 2.12
CA THR A 30 -9.01 -9.54 3.55
C THR A 30 -10.35 -8.86 3.83
N GLY A 31 -11.08 -8.45 2.80
CA GLY A 31 -12.45 -7.93 2.94
C GLY A 31 -12.62 -6.45 2.60
N TYR A 32 -11.68 -5.86 1.84
CA TYR A 32 -11.77 -4.49 1.35
C TYR A 32 -11.97 -4.47 -0.17
N PRO A 33 -13.18 -4.76 -0.69
CA PRO A 33 -13.43 -4.98 -2.12
C PRO A 33 -13.38 -3.70 -2.98
N SER A 34 -13.64 -2.53 -2.38
CA SER A 34 -13.76 -1.25 -3.09
C SER A 34 -12.46 -0.46 -3.07
N ILE A 35 -11.39 -1.06 -3.62
CA ILE A 35 -10.07 -0.42 -3.71
C ILE A 35 -10.12 0.66 -4.78
N VAL A 36 -9.88 1.91 -4.37
CA VAL A 36 -9.57 2.99 -5.29
C VAL A 36 -8.11 3.36 -5.08
N SER A 37 -7.27 2.88 -6.00
CA SER A 37 -5.86 3.26 -6.02
C SER A 37 -5.78 4.74 -6.41
N LEU A 38 -5.25 5.56 -5.51
CA LEU A 38 -4.98 6.97 -5.75
C LEU A 38 -3.57 7.18 -6.33
N GLY A 39 -2.80 6.09 -6.46
CA GLY A 39 -1.37 6.10 -6.66
C GLY A 39 -0.90 6.53 -8.05
N GLY A 40 -0.59 7.83 -8.16
CA GLY A 40 0.49 8.36 -8.98
C GLY A 40 0.07 8.94 -10.34
N GLU A 41 0.34 10.23 -10.56
CA GLU A 41 0.47 10.73 -11.93
C GLU A 41 1.46 9.85 -12.70
N ALA A 42 1.12 9.53 -13.94
CA ALA A 42 2.00 8.81 -14.84
C ALA A 42 3.36 9.53 -14.95
N GLY A 43 4.37 9.02 -14.25
CA GLY A 43 5.75 9.51 -14.32
C GLY A 43 6.38 9.98 -12.99
N THR A 44 5.62 10.17 -11.91
CA THR A 44 6.17 10.66 -10.62
C THR A 44 5.94 9.64 -9.51
N ARG A 45 6.99 8.83 -9.25
CA ARG A 45 7.05 7.81 -8.18
C ARG A 45 7.20 8.41 -6.77
N LYS A 46 6.44 9.46 -6.43
CA LYS A 46 6.35 9.96 -5.06
C LYS A 46 4.94 10.52 -4.81
N THR A 47 4.23 9.88 -3.88
CA THR A 47 3.05 10.48 -3.26
C THR A 47 3.46 11.78 -2.57
N THR A 48 2.71 12.85 -2.83
CA THR A 48 2.83 14.13 -2.12
C THR A 48 2.50 13.89 -0.64
N LEU A 49 3.23 14.55 0.26
CA LEU A 49 3.00 14.47 1.71
C LEU A 49 1.49 14.67 2.02
N GLY A 50 0.87 13.70 2.70
CA GLY A 50 -0.54 13.75 3.06
C GLY A 50 -1.54 13.16 2.05
N THR A 51 -1.10 12.67 0.89
CA THR A 51 -1.97 11.91 -0.03
C THR A 51 -1.79 10.41 0.21
N PRO A 52 -2.85 9.67 0.58
CA PRO A 52 -2.78 8.23 0.77
C PRO A 52 -2.56 7.49 -0.55
N ASP A 53 -1.88 6.34 -0.52
CA ASP A 53 -1.62 5.51 -1.71
C ASP A 53 -2.92 4.97 -2.30
N THR A 54 -3.84 4.57 -1.43
CA THR A 54 -5.13 3.95 -1.76
C THR A 54 -6.16 4.37 -0.71
N TYR A 55 -7.44 4.43 -1.09
CA TYR A 55 -8.53 4.44 -0.12
C TYR A 55 -9.59 3.40 -0.46
N PHE A 56 -10.40 3.05 0.54
CA PHE A 56 -11.59 2.25 0.34
C PHE A 56 -12.77 2.80 1.15
N ILE A 57 -13.97 2.50 0.63
CA ILE A 57 -15.23 2.80 1.31
C ILE A 57 -15.68 1.51 1.98
N ALA A 58 -15.65 1.50 3.31
CA ALA A 58 -16.14 0.39 4.09
C ALA A 58 -17.67 0.25 3.93
N SER A 59 -18.21 -0.94 4.23
CA SER A 59 -19.65 -1.22 4.13
C SER A 59 -20.53 -0.30 4.99
N ASN A 60 -19.95 0.34 6.01
CA ASN A 60 -20.61 1.33 6.87
C ASN A 60 -20.52 2.77 6.33
N GLY A 61 -20.05 2.97 5.09
CA GLY A 61 -19.90 4.28 4.45
C GLY A 61 -18.71 5.10 4.92
N LYS A 62 -17.84 4.56 5.79
CA LYS A 62 -16.63 5.26 6.24
C LYS A 62 -15.50 5.10 5.21
N TYR A 63 -14.72 6.17 5.07
CA TYR A 63 -13.49 6.16 4.29
C TYR A 63 -12.35 5.61 5.14
N VAL A 64 -11.55 4.74 4.53
CA VAL A 64 -10.28 4.30 5.11
C VAL A 64 -9.18 4.63 4.13
N PHE A 65 -8.21 5.38 4.61
CA PHE A 65 -7.02 5.77 3.87
C PHE A 65 -5.88 4.84 4.23
N VAL A 66 -5.12 4.42 3.22
CA VAL A 66 -4.05 3.44 3.36
C VAL A 66 -2.77 4.04 2.78
N GLU A 67 -1.69 3.91 3.55
CA GLU A 67 -0.34 4.22 3.10
C GLU A 67 0.51 2.96 3.24
N TYR A 68 1.20 2.59 2.16
CA TYR A 68 2.10 1.45 2.11
C TYR A 68 3.54 1.93 2.24
N THR A 69 4.31 1.28 3.11
CA THR A 69 5.71 1.63 3.28
C THR A 69 6.56 0.42 3.60
N THR A 70 7.73 0.35 2.97
CA THR A 70 8.79 -0.60 3.32
C THR A 70 9.74 -0.02 4.38
N GLN A 71 9.56 1.26 4.74
CA GLN A 71 10.33 1.92 5.79
C GLN A 71 9.95 1.34 7.15
N ARG A 72 10.94 0.87 7.91
CA ARG A 72 10.72 0.26 9.23
C ARG A 72 10.87 1.24 10.38
N THR A 73 11.45 2.41 10.14
CA THR A 73 11.77 3.42 11.14
C THR A 73 11.07 4.74 10.83
N ASN A 74 10.76 5.51 11.87
CA ASN A 74 10.19 6.86 11.75
C ASN A 74 8.86 6.96 10.95
N LEU A 75 8.03 5.91 11.02
CA LEU A 75 6.73 5.80 10.34
C LEU A 75 5.82 7.02 10.56
N PHE A 76 5.76 7.51 11.80
CA PHE A 76 4.93 8.66 12.16
C PHE A 76 5.39 9.96 11.50
N ALA A 77 6.69 10.13 11.24
CA ALA A 77 7.17 11.32 10.55
C ALA A 77 6.78 11.33 9.06
N LYS A 78 6.46 10.17 8.50
CA LYS A 78 5.99 10.03 7.11
C LYS A 78 4.48 10.25 6.98
N MET A 79 3.72 9.84 8.00
CA MET A 79 2.26 10.02 8.10
C MET A 79 1.83 11.39 8.66
N ARG A 80 2.78 12.25 9.05
CA ARG A 80 2.48 13.57 9.58
C ARG A 80 2.25 14.54 8.43
N VAL A 81 1.00 14.92 8.24
CA VAL A 81 0.58 16.10 7.45
C VAL A 81 0.97 17.36 8.21
#